data_AF-A0A7S0R2A7-F1
#
_entry.id   AF-A0A7S0R2A7-F1
#
_cell.length_a   1.000
_cell.length_b   1.000
_cell.length_c   1.000
_cell.angle_alpha   90.00
_cell.angle_beta   90.00
_cell.angle_gamma   90.00
#
_symmetry.space_group_name_H-M   'P 1'
#
loop_
_entity.id
_entity.type
_entity.pdbx_description
1 polymer ?
#
loop_
_entity_poly.entity_id
_entity_poly.type
_entity_poly.pdbx_seq_one_letter_code
_entity_poly.pdbx_strand_id
1 'polypeptide(L)'
;GEPELLPPVEEPKLTFQPNPRLKANFLSRMLFSYMNSLVKLGYKQPLEMSDMWEVDPAIEGKALNEDFNAKWKDETERAEKLPIDPKSGLPVQPSLFRVAKALFFGPMRNAGVLKLINDGVQLAVPIAFNRFITHLEKKEWNSDNENYGYYYALLLFGLMMAKTLIESNYFIIVITVGVRLRNMLIGAIYSKSLKL
;
A
#
# COMPACT_ATOMS: atom_id res chain seq x y z
N GLY A 1 20.52 42.78 32.42
CA GLY A 1 20.94 41.37 32.39
C GLY A 1 20.28 40.77 31.18
N GLU A 2 21.06 40.51 30.15
CA GLU A 2 20.60 39.88 28.91
C GLU A 2 20.31 38.41 29.21
N PRO A 3 19.17 37.83 28.77
CA PRO A 3 18.86 36.44 29.03
C PRO A 3 19.86 35.55 28.28
N GLU A 4 20.62 34.76 29.05
CA GLU A 4 21.56 33.76 28.55
C GLU A 4 20.78 32.74 27.70
N LEU A 5 20.92 32.86 26.38
CA LEU A 5 20.33 31.93 25.42
C LEU A 5 20.93 30.55 25.68
N LEU A 6 20.11 29.63 26.19
CA LEU A 6 20.49 28.23 26.36
C LEU A 6 21.10 27.70 25.04
N PRO A 7 22.22 26.97 25.08
CA PRO A 7 22.80 26.39 23.89
C PRO A 7 21.76 25.49 23.20
N PRO A 8 21.74 25.43 21.85
CA PRO A 8 20.83 24.57 21.13
C PRO A 8 21.02 23.13 21.62
N VAL A 9 19.93 22.52 22.09
CA VAL A 9 19.91 21.12 22.51
C VAL A 9 20.32 20.28 21.30
N GLU A 10 21.53 19.71 21.32
CA GLU A 10 21.95 18.74 20.31
C GLU A 10 21.03 17.52 20.42
N GLU A 11 20.06 17.42 19.51
CA GLU A 11 19.26 16.22 19.37
C GLU A 11 20.22 15.05 19.06
N PRO A 12 20.21 13.96 19.86
CA PRO A 12 21.06 12.81 19.57
C PRO A 12 20.73 12.33 18.16
N LYS A 13 21.76 12.17 17.30
CA LYS A 13 21.59 11.66 15.95
C LYS A 13 20.91 10.31 16.02
N LEU A 14 19.62 10.28 15.73
CA LEU A 14 18.79 9.09 15.78
C LEU A 14 19.21 8.19 14.61
N THR A 15 20.03 7.18 14.90
CA THR A 15 20.48 6.22 13.89
C THR A 15 19.40 5.17 13.68
N PHE A 16 18.60 5.34 12.63
CA PHE A 16 17.59 4.36 12.27
C PHE A 16 18.22 3.09 11.68
N GLN A 17 17.62 1.94 11.96
CA GLN A 17 18.05 0.69 11.34
C GLN A 17 17.46 0.55 9.92
N PRO A 18 18.18 -0.08 8.98
CA PRO A 18 17.70 -0.23 7.61
C PRO A 18 16.44 -1.08 7.54
N ASN A 19 15.49 -0.70 6.68
CA ASN A 19 14.19 -1.35 6.61
C ASN A 19 14.28 -2.83 6.16
N PRO A 20 13.89 -3.80 7.00
CA PRO A 20 14.01 -5.22 6.69
C PRO A 20 13.09 -5.66 5.54
N ARG A 21 12.02 -4.89 5.23
CA ARG A 21 11.14 -5.15 4.10
C ARG A 21 11.89 -5.13 2.76
N LEU A 22 12.90 -4.25 2.62
CA LEU A 22 13.70 -4.11 1.40
C LEU A 22 14.54 -5.37 1.13
N LYS A 23 15.08 -6.00 2.19
CA LYS A 23 15.88 -7.23 2.10
C LYS A 23 15.04 -8.53 2.18
N ALA A 24 13.76 -8.44 2.51
CA ALA A 24 12.90 -9.60 2.70
C ALA A 24 12.58 -10.33 1.38
N ASN A 25 12.64 -11.67 1.41
CA ASN A 25 12.19 -12.55 0.32
C ASN A 25 10.67 -12.44 0.09
N PHE A 26 10.20 -12.87 -1.08
CA PHE A 26 8.78 -12.81 -1.45
C PHE A 26 7.84 -13.40 -0.39
N LEU A 27 8.12 -14.59 0.14
CA LEU A 27 7.31 -15.22 1.19
C LEU A 27 7.30 -14.43 2.50
N SER A 28 8.45 -13.85 2.87
CA SER A 28 8.55 -13.01 4.08
C SER A 28 7.76 -11.72 3.93
N ARG A 29 7.72 -11.13 2.72
CA ARG A 29 6.85 -9.98 2.41
C ARG A 29 5.38 -10.36 2.42
N MET A 30 5.02 -11.51 1.83
CA MET A 30 3.63 -11.98 1.73
C MET A 30 3.02 -12.33 3.10
N LEU A 31 3.81 -12.93 4.00
CA LEU A 31 3.40 -13.33 5.35
C LEU A 31 3.74 -12.29 6.42
N PHE A 32 4.26 -11.13 6.04
CA PHE A 32 4.71 -10.06 6.96
C PHE A 32 5.72 -10.54 8.03
N SER A 33 6.43 -11.63 7.76
CA SER A 33 7.36 -12.23 8.73
C SER A 33 8.53 -11.31 9.06
N TYR A 34 8.86 -10.34 8.20
CA TYR A 34 9.88 -9.34 8.48
C TYR A 34 9.53 -8.44 9.68
N MET A 35 8.24 -8.31 10.03
CA MET A 35 7.79 -7.53 11.18
C MET A 35 7.99 -8.25 12.52
N ASN A 36 8.21 -9.57 12.51
CA ASN A 36 8.26 -10.38 13.73
C ASN A 36 9.35 -9.93 14.72
N SER A 37 10.47 -9.37 14.23
CA SER A 37 11.53 -8.86 15.10
C SER A 37 11.07 -7.66 15.93
N LEU A 38 10.41 -6.68 15.29
CA LEU A 38 9.89 -5.49 15.95
C LEU A 38 8.73 -5.81 16.90
N VAL A 39 7.82 -6.69 16.50
CA VAL A 39 6.70 -7.14 17.35
C VAL A 39 7.24 -7.83 18.61
N LYS A 40 8.26 -8.69 18.48
CA LYS A 40 8.90 -9.35 19.63
C LYS A 40 9.62 -8.35 20.54
N LEU A 41 10.22 -7.30 19.97
CA LEU A 41 10.85 -6.23 20.75
C LEU A 41 9.81 -5.45 21.55
N GLY A 42 8.72 -5.03 20.91
CA GLY A 42 7.61 -4.32 21.55
C GLY A 42 6.85 -5.15 22.60
N TYR A 43 6.91 -6.49 22.51
CA TYR A 43 6.40 -7.36 23.56
C TYR A 43 7.28 -7.35 24.83
N LYS A 44 8.60 -7.18 24.66
CA LYS A 44 9.57 -7.21 25.77
C LYS A 44 9.75 -5.85 26.44
N GLN A 45 9.67 -4.77 25.66
CA GLN A 45 9.91 -3.40 26.12
C GLN A 45 9.05 -2.39 25.34
N PRO A 46 8.70 -1.24 25.95
CA PRO A 46 8.08 -0.15 25.20
C PRO A 46 9.02 0.33 24.09
N LEU A 47 8.49 0.52 22.88
CA LEU A 47 9.27 0.91 21.71
C LEU A 47 9.65 2.40 21.78
N GLU A 48 10.92 2.68 21.50
CA GLU A 48 11.44 4.04 21.34
C GLU A 48 11.68 4.40 19.87
N MET A 49 11.86 5.68 19.57
CA MET A 49 12.13 6.15 18.20
C MET A 49 13.44 5.60 17.63
N SER A 50 14.40 5.24 18.49
CA SER A 50 15.68 4.62 18.15
C SER A 50 15.54 3.17 17.65
N ASP A 51 14.48 2.47 18.06
CA ASP A 51 14.18 1.08 17.67
C ASP A 51 13.47 1.00 16.30
N MET A 52 13.05 2.14 15.75
CA MET A 52 12.30 2.21 14.50
C MET A 52 13.19 2.01 13.27
N TRP A 53 12.59 1.52 12.20
CA TRP A 53 13.25 1.38 10.91
C TRP A 53 13.21 2.67 10.10
N GLU A 54 14.19 2.79 9.21
CA GLU A 54 14.17 3.77 8.15
C GLU A 54 12.91 3.64 7.29
N VAL A 55 12.39 4.80 6.92
CA VAL A 55 11.26 4.93 6.01
C VAL A 55 11.63 4.30 4.68
N ASP A 56 10.68 3.59 4.06
CA ASP A 56 10.88 3.04 2.71
C ASP A 56 11.16 4.20 1.74
N PRO A 57 12.25 4.15 0.94
CA PRO A 57 12.57 5.21 -0.03
C PRO A 57 11.39 5.55 -0.95
N ALA A 58 10.51 4.59 -1.23
CA ALA A 58 9.35 4.80 -2.08
C ALA A 58 8.21 5.60 -1.43
N ILE A 59 8.28 5.88 -0.12
CA ILE A 59 7.34 6.78 0.59
C ILE A 59 8.04 7.97 1.24
N GLU A 60 9.36 8.09 1.05
CA GLU A 60 10.17 9.17 1.58
C GLU A 60 9.73 10.51 0.99
N GLY A 61 9.55 11.52 1.85
CA GLY A 61 9.02 12.82 1.45
C GLY A 61 9.86 13.51 0.37
N LYS A 62 11.19 13.39 0.42
CA LYS A 62 12.09 14.00 -0.56
C LYS A 62 11.88 13.41 -1.96
N ALA A 63 11.95 12.09 -2.08
CA ALA A 63 11.72 11.39 -3.35
C ALA A 63 10.32 11.68 -3.92
N LEU A 64 9.28 11.65 -3.07
CA LEU A 64 7.91 11.97 -3.50
C LEU A 64 7.74 13.41 -3.99
N ASN A 65 8.41 14.37 -3.33
CA ASN A 65 8.38 15.77 -3.75
C ASN A 65 9.11 15.99 -5.08
N GLU A 66 10.23 15.31 -5.31
CA GLU A 66 10.96 15.35 -6.58
C GLU A 66 10.10 14.79 -7.72
N ASP A 67 9.49 13.61 -7.52
CA ASP A 67 8.55 13.00 -8.48
C ASP A 67 7.35 13.92 -8.77
N PHE A 68 6.79 14.53 -7.73
CA PHE A 68 5.69 15.48 -7.86
C PHE A 68 6.09 16.72 -8.65
N ASN A 69 7.23 17.33 -8.33
CA ASN A 69 7.72 18.54 -8.99
C ASN A 69 8.02 18.28 -10.46
N ALA A 70 8.57 17.11 -10.81
CA ALA A 70 8.77 16.72 -12.20
C ALA A 70 7.45 16.66 -12.97
N LYS A 71 6.43 15.98 -12.41
CA LYS A 71 5.10 15.90 -13.04
C LYS A 71 4.33 17.22 -13.05
N TRP A 72 4.55 18.06 -12.04
CA TRP A 72 3.99 19.41 -12.00
C TRP A 72 4.58 20.28 -13.12
N LYS A 73 5.89 20.19 -13.35
CA LYS A 73 6.57 20.88 -14.45
C LYS A 73 6.03 20.47 -15.82
N ASP A 74 5.85 19.16 -16.04
CA ASP A 74 5.23 18.64 -17.27
C ASP A 74 3.82 19.22 -17.50
N GLU A 75 3.01 19.34 -16.43
CA GLU A 75 1.66 19.89 -16.50
C GLU A 75 1.66 21.41 -16.77
N THR A 76 2.58 22.15 -16.17
CA THR A 76 2.72 23.60 -16.42
C THR A 76 3.20 23.87 -17.84
N GLU A 77 4.19 23.12 -18.34
CA GLU A 77 4.64 23.25 -19.73
C GLU A 77 3.52 22.89 -20.71
N ARG A 78 2.65 21.93 -20.38
CA ARG A 78 1.49 21.62 -21.23
C ARG A 78 0.48 22.76 -21.25
N ALA A 79 0.24 23.42 -20.12
CA ALA A 79 -0.65 24.57 -20.03
C ALA A 79 -0.10 25.77 -20.82
N GLU A 80 1.22 25.97 -20.83
CA GLU A 80 1.88 27.01 -21.65
C GLU A 80 1.81 26.71 -23.15
N LYS A 81 2.06 25.46 -23.56
CA LYS A 81 2.04 25.03 -24.98
C LYS A 81 0.64 25.05 -25.60
N LEU A 82 -0.40 24.83 -24.79
CA LEU A 82 -1.80 24.80 -25.23
C LEU A 82 -2.61 25.80 -24.40
N PRO A 83 -2.55 27.10 -24.72
CA PRO A 83 -3.25 28.12 -23.92
C PRO A 83 -4.77 27.97 -23.98
N ILE A 84 -5.32 27.38 -25.05
CA ILE A 84 -6.76 27.13 -25.24
C ILE A 84 -6.96 25.64 -25.48
N ASP A 85 -7.84 25.02 -24.70
CA ASP A 85 -8.16 23.60 -24.84
C ASP A 85 -8.94 23.36 -26.15
N PRO A 86 -8.43 22.53 -27.08
CA PRO A 86 -9.10 22.27 -28.35
C PRO A 86 -10.47 21.59 -28.23
N LYS A 87 -10.81 21.00 -27.07
CA LYS A 87 -12.11 20.34 -26.84
C LYS A 87 -13.14 21.23 -26.16
N SER A 88 -12.70 22.13 -25.28
CA SER A 88 -13.59 22.96 -24.46
C SER A 88 -13.56 24.45 -24.80
N GLY A 89 -12.57 24.92 -25.56
CA GLY A 89 -12.40 26.34 -25.91
C GLY A 89 -11.99 27.22 -24.72
N LEU A 90 -11.70 26.63 -23.56
CA LEU A 90 -11.36 27.33 -22.32
C LEU A 90 -9.85 27.39 -22.09
N PRO A 91 -9.34 28.36 -21.29
CA PRO A 91 -7.93 28.44 -20.96
C PRO A 91 -7.46 27.21 -20.18
N VAL A 92 -6.35 26.59 -20.62
CA VAL A 92 -5.81 25.41 -19.93
C VAL A 92 -5.12 25.84 -18.65
N GLN A 93 -5.69 25.44 -17.51
CA GLN A 93 -5.09 25.65 -16.20
C GLN A 93 -4.36 24.37 -15.74
N PRO A 94 -3.18 24.49 -15.11
CA PRO A 94 -2.48 23.35 -14.54
C PRO A 94 -3.32 22.77 -13.40
N SER A 95 -3.63 21.48 -13.50
CA SER A 95 -4.55 20.83 -12.56
C SER A 95 -3.82 19.85 -11.65
N LEU A 96 -3.91 20.10 -10.34
CA LEU A 96 -3.32 19.22 -9.32
C LEU A 96 -3.90 17.81 -9.39
N PHE A 97 -5.20 17.68 -9.66
CA PHE A 97 -5.87 16.40 -9.78
C PHE A 97 -5.30 15.53 -10.91
N ARG A 98 -4.87 16.14 -12.03
CA ARG A 98 -4.29 15.40 -13.15
C ARG A 98 -2.89 14.88 -12.80
N VAL A 99 -2.07 15.70 -12.15
CA VAL A 99 -0.74 15.30 -11.65
C VAL A 99 -0.87 14.21 -10.60
N ALA A 100 -1.78 14.38 -9.64
CA ALA A 100 -2.14 13.36 -8.67
C ALA A 100 -2.54 12.06 -9.36
N LYS A 101 -3.49 12.09 -10.30
CA LYS A 101 -3.92 10.91 -11.04
C LYS A 101 -2.74 10.22 -11.73
N ALA A 102 -1.85 10.97 -12.39
CA ALA A 102 -0.68 10.38 -13.05
C ALA A 102 0.24 9.62 -12.08
N LEU A 103 0.42 10.13 -10.86
CA LEU A 103 1.27 9.51 -9.83
C LEU A 103 0.59 8.31 -9.14
N PHE A 104 -0.70 8.39 -8.83
CA PHE A 104 -1.42 7.32 -8.11
C PHE A 104 -1.90 6.19 -9.01
N PHE A 105 -2.24 6.49 -10.26
CA PHE A 105 -2.90 5.51 -11.13
C PHE A 105 -2.01 4.33 -11.48
N GLY A 106 -0.68 4.52 -11.54
CA GLY A 106 0.28 3.43 -11.78
C GLY A 106 0.21 2.34 -10.71
N PRO A 107 0.54 2.64 -9.44
CA PRO A 107 0.42 1.67 -8.34
C PRO A 107 -1.01 1.16 -8.12
N MET A 108 -2.01 2.03 -8.28
CA MET A 108 -3.42 1.68 -8.08
C MET A 108 -3.96 0.70 -9.12
N ARG A 109 -3.48 0.75 -10.38
CA ARG A 109 -3.85 -0.22 -11.41
C ARG A 109 -3.50 -1.65 -10.98
N ASN A 110 -2.28 -1.84 -10.46
CA ASN A 110 -1.84 -3.15 -10.01
C ASN A 110 -2.67 -3.62 -8.80
N ALA A 111 -2.97 -2.73 -7.86
CA ALA A 111 -3.85 -3.03 -6.72
C ALA A 111 -5.28 -3.42 -7.18
N GLY A 112 -5.82 -2.74 -8.18
CA GLY A 112 -7.13 -3.04 -8.76
C GLY A 112 -7.21 -4.44 -9.36
N VAL A 113 -6.19 -4.86 -10.11
CA VAL A 113 -6.13 -6.23 -10.66
C VAL A 113 -6.08 -7.27 -9.55
N LEU A 114 -5.27 -7.07 -8.51
CA LEU A 114 -5.22 -7.97 -7.35
C LEU A 114 -6.57 -8.06 -6.63
N LYS A 115 -7.29 -6.93 -6.51
CA LYS A 115 -8.62 -6.90 -5.89
C LYS A 115 -9.65 -7.67 -6.71
N LEU A 116 -9.64 -7.53 -8.04
CA LEU A 116 -10.54 -8.28 -8.92
C LEU A 116 -10.31 -9.80 -8.79
N ILE A 117 -9.06 -10.24 -8.70
CA ILE A 117 -8.74 -11.66 -8.47
C ILE A 117 -9.29 -12.12 -7.11
N ASN A 118 -9.06 -11.34 -6.06
CA ASN A 118 -9.58 -11.63 -4.73
C ASN A 118 -11.12 -11.75 -4.73
N ASP A 119 -11.81 -10.85 -5.43
CA ASP A 119 -13.27 -10.86 -5.48
C ASP A 119 -13.78 -12.07 -6.28
N GLY A 120 -13.07 -12.49 -7.33
CA GLY A 120 -13.32 -13.75 -8.01
C GLY A 120 -13.18 -14.97 -7.08
N VAL A 121 -12.13 -15.02 -6.26
CA VAL A 121 -11.96 -16.08 -5.25
C VAL A 121 -13.08 -16.01 -4.21
N GLN A 122 -13.48 -14.82 -3.79
CA GLN A 122 -14.57 -14.63 -2.83
C GLN A 122 -15.92 -15.15 -3.35
N LEU A 123 -16.17 -15.07 -4.66
CA LEU A 123 -17.33 -15.67 -5.30
C LEU A 123 -17.20 -17.19 -5.46
N ALA A 124 -15.99 -17.73 -5.61
CA ALA A 124 -15.74 -19.16 -5.72
C ALA A 124 -15.99 -19.91 -4.40
N VAL A 125 -15.70 -19.29 -3.25
CA VAL A 125 -15.91 -19.89 -1.90
C VAL A 125 -17.35 -20.41 -1.69
N PRO A 126 -18.43 -19.62 -1.87
CA PRO A 126 -19.80 -20.11 -1.69
C PRO A 126 -20.20 -21.16 -2.72
N ILE A 127 -19.67 -21.11 -3.95
CA ILE A 127 -19.93 -22.14 -4.98
C ILE A 127 -19.32 -23.48 -4.56
N ALA A 128 -18.06 -23.46 -4.13
CA ALA A 128 -17.38 -24.65 -3.61
C ALA A 128 -18.08 -25.19 -2.35
N PHE A 129 -18.55 -24.29 -1.48
CA PHE A 129 -19.30 -24.66 -0.28
C PHE A 129 -20.64 -25.32 -0.61
N ASN A 130 -21.41 -24.78 -1.55
CA ASN A 130 -22.66 -25.39 -2.00
C ASN A 130 -22.40 -26.79 -2.58
N ARG A 131 -21.35 -26.93 -3.39
CA ARG A 131 -20.96 -28.24 -3.95
C ARG A 131 -20.58 -29.26 -2.87
N PHE A 132 -19.90 -28.80 -1.82
CA PHE A 132 -19.58 -29.61 -0.64
C PHE A 132 -20.85 -30.05 0.10
N ILE A 133 -21.81 -29.14 0.35
CA ILE A 133 -23.08 -29.49 0.99
C ILE A 133 -23.89 -30.48 0.16
N THR A 134 -24.00 -30.29 -1.16
CA THR A 134 -24.70 -31.24 -2.04
C THR A 134 -24.05 -32.63 -2.02
N HIS A 135 -22.72 -32.70 -1.85
CA HIS A 135 -21.99 -33.97 -1.69
C HIS A 135 -22.36 -34.67 -0.37
N LEU A 136 -22.51 -33.90 0.71
CA LEU A 136 -22.94 -34.45 2.01
C LEU A 136 -24.41 -34.89 2.01
N GLU A 137 -25.28 -34.22 1.25
CA GLU A 137 -26.71 -34.55 1.16
C GLU A 137 -26.96 -35.82 0.33
N LYS A 138 -26.17 -36.07 -0.73
CA LYS A 138 -26.27 -37.29 -1.55
C LYS A 138 -25.58 -38.47 -0.84
N LYS A 139 -26.30 -39.03 0.12
CA LYS A 139 -25.87 -40.11 1.00
C LYS A 139 -25.86 -41.50 0.32
N GLU A 140 -25.13 -41.67 -0.78
CA GLU A 140 -24.76 -43.01 -1.28
C GLU A 140 -23.46 -43.44 -0.59
N TRP A 141 -23.60 -44.17 0.52
CA TRP A 141 -22.53 -44.79 1.30
C TRP A 141 -21.84 -45.90 0.50
N ASN A 142 -21.03 -45.52 -0.47
CA ASN A 142 -20.02 -46.37 -1.09
C ASN A 142 -18.64 -45.94 -0.58
N SER A 143 -17.78 -46.90 -0.24
CA SER A 143 -16.43 -46.64 0.29
C SER A 143 -15.56 -45.76 -0.63
N ASP A 144 -15.90 -45.65 -1.91
CA ASP A 144 -15.21 -44.78 -2.89
C ASP A 144 -15.60 -43.28 -2.76
N ASN A 145 -16.74 -42.95 -2.13
CA ASN A 145 -17.26 -41.57 -2.05
C ASN A 145 -16.75 -40.76 -0.84
N GLU A 146 -16.08 -41.39 0.14
CA GLU A 146 -15.54 -40.71 1.32
C GLU A 146 -14.35 -39.78 0.97
N ASN A 147 -13.52 -40.19 0.02
CA ASN A 147 -12.31 -39.46 -0.37
C ASN A 147 -12.61 -38.08 -1.00
N TYR A 148 -13.75 -37.94 -1.67
CA TYR A 148 -14.15 -36.68 -2.31
C TYR A 148 -14.53 -35.60 -1.29
N GLY A 149 -15.04 -35.99 -0.11
CA GLY A 149 -15.40 -35.04 0.96
C GLY A 149 -14.17 -34.30 1.50
N TYR A 150 -13.08 -35.04 1.76
CA TYR A 150 -11.81 -34.47 2.21
C TYR A 150 -11.21 -33.52 1.18
N TYR A 151 -11.33 -33.84 -0.12
CA TYR A 151 -10.86 -32.97 -1.19
C TYR A 151 -11.57 -31.61 -1.19
N TYR A 152 -12.91 -31.59 -1.08
CA TYR A 152 -13.67 -30.33 -1.03
C TYR A 152 -13.35 -29.52 0.23
N ALA A 153 -13.15 -30.16 1.38
CA ALA A 153 -12.74 -29.47 2.61
C ALA A 153 -11.35 -28.84 2.51
N LEU A 154 -10.36 -29.58 1.97
CA LEU A 154 -9.01 -29.04 1.71
C LEU A 154 -9.02 -27.93 0.65
N LEU A 155 -9.86 -28.07 -0.38
CA LEU A 155 -10.04 -27.03 -1.40
C LEU A 155 -10.58 -25.74 -0.78
N LEU A 156 -11.61 -25.83 0.06
CA LEU A 156 -12.18 -24.67 0.76
C LEU A 156 -11.14 -24.00 1.66
N PHE A 157 -10.37 -24.79 2.42
CA PHE A 157 -9.29 -24.27 3.24
C PHE A 157 -8.23 -23.53 2.40
N GLY A 158 -7.78 -24.14 1.29
CA GLY A 158 -6.83 -23.53 0.38
C GLY A 158 -7.34 -22.24 -0.25
N LEU A 159 -8.60 -22.20 -0.68
CA LEU A 159 -9.25 -21.00 -1.22
C LEU A 159 -9.33 -19.88 -0.18
N MET A 160 -9.72 -20.18 1.07
CA MET A 160 -9.80 -19.19 2.14
C MET A 160 -8.41 -18.65 2.51
N MET A 161 -7.40 -19.52 2.62
CA MET A 161 -6.04 -19.12 2.92
C MET A 161 -5.47 -18.21 1.82
N ALA A 162 -5.64 -18.60 0.55
CA ALA A 162 -5.21 -17.79 -0.59
C ALA A 162 -5.92 -16.42 -0.61
N LYS A 163 -7.23 -16.40 -0.39
CA LYS A 163 -8.03 -15.16 -0.30
C LYS A 163 -7.45 -14.21 0.74
N THR A 164 -7.25 -14.69 1.98
CA THR A 164 -6.74 -13.86 3.08
C THR A 164 -5.35 -13.30 2.78
N LEU A 165 -4.47 -14.09 2.17
CA LEU A 165 -3.12 -13.62 1.81
C LEU A 165 -3.17 -12.52 0.75
N ILE A 166 -3.98 -12.69 -0.31
CA ILE A 166 -4.13 -11.69 -1.37
C ILE A 166 -4.74 -10.40 -0.81
N GLU A 167 -5.80 -10.51 -0.02
CA GLU A 167 -6.51 -9.38 0.59
C GLU A 167 -5.58 -8.58 1.53
N SER A 168 -4.80 -9.27 2.36
CA SER A 168 -3.85 -8.62 3.28
C SER A 168 -2.77 -7.83 2.53
N ASN A 169 -2.23 -8.39 1.45
CA ASN A 169 -1.24 -7.70 0.61
C ASN A 169 -1.84 -6.51 -0.13
N TYR A 170 -3.09 -6.64 -0.62
CA TYR A 170 -3.84 -5.55 -1.22
C TYR A 170 -3.97 -4.36 -0.26
N PHE A 171 -4.38 -4.60 0.99
CA PHE A 171 -4.55 -3.52 1.98
C PHE A 171 -3.26 -2.72 2.19
N ILE A 172 -2.11 -3.37 2.27
CA ILE A 172 -0.83 -2.68 2.46
C ILE A 172 -0.47 -1.82 1.26
N ILE A 173 -0.74 -2.28 0.03
CA ILE A 173 -0.52 -1.46 -1.17
C ILE A 173 -1.40 -0.20 -1.11
N VAL A 174 -2.68 -0.35 -0.79
CA VAL A 174 -3.62 0.78 -0.71
C VAL A 174 -3.25 1.77 0.39
N ILE A 175 -2.90 1.29 1.58
CA ILE A 175 -2.44 2.13 2.69
C ILE A 175 -1.16 2.88 2.29
N THR A 176 -0.20 2.19 1.66
CA THR A 176 1.06 2.79 1.20
C THR A 176 0.78 3.92 0.20
N VAL A 177 -0.11 3.70 -0.77
CA VAL A 177 -0.52 4.73 -1.75
C VAL A 177 -1.20 5.91 -1.06
N GLY A 178 -2.05 5.66 -0.05
CA GLY A 178 -2.68 6.71 0.75
C GLY A 178 -1.67 7.58 1.50
N VAL A 179 -0.64 6.98 2.10
CA VAL A 179 0.46 7.70 2.76
C VAL A 179 1.25 8.54 1.75
N ARG A 180 1.58 7.99 0.58
CA ARG A 180 2.24 8.75 -0.50
C ARG A 180 1.43 9.98 -0.91
N LEU A 181 0.12 9.82 -1.09
CA LEU A 181 -0.79 10.91 -1.42
C LEU A 181 -0.76 12.01 -0.36
N ARG A 182 -0.89 11.63 0.91
CA ARG A 182 -0.86 12.58 2.02
C ARG A 182 0.46 13.34 2.07
N ASN A 183 1.59 12.65 1.98
CA ASN A 183 2.92 13.26 2.05
C ASN A 183 3.14 14.26 0.89
N MET A 184 2.74 13.87 -0.32
CA MET A 184 2.82 14.73 -1.50
C MET A 184 1.95 16.00 -1.35
N LEU A 185 0.71 15.86 -0.86
CA LEU A 185 -0.18 17.00 -0.64
C LEU A 185 0.39 17.98 0.39
N ILE A 186 0.91 17.46 1.51
CA ILE A 186 1.54 18.29 2.54
C ILE A 186 2.77 19.02 1.98
N GLY A 187 3.64 18.32 1.24
CA GLY A 187 4.80 18.91 0.60
C GLY A 187 4.45 20.00 -0.41
N ALA A 188 3.42 19.77 -1.24
CA ALA A 188 2.94 20.75 -2.20
C ALA A 188 2.33 22.00 -1.52
N ILE A 189 1.54 21.82 -0.46
CA ILE A 189 0.98 22.94 0.32
C ILE A 189 2.11 23.74 0.96
N TYR A 190 3.08 23.08 1.59
CA TYR A 190 4.22 23.72 2.23
C TYR A 190 5.07 24.52 1.24
N SER A 191 5.39 23.95 0.08
CA SER A 191 6.13 24.68 -0.95
C SER A 191 5.36 25.88 -1.49
N LYS A 192 4.02 25.83 -1.51
CA LYS A 192 3.20 26.94 -1.98
C LYS A 192 3.06 28.02 -0.92
N SER A 193 2.91 27.65 0.36
CA SER A 193 2.82 28.60 1.47
C SER A 193 4.10 29.38 1.70
N LEU A 194 5.28 28.79 1.42
CA LEU A 194 6.56 29.48 1.53
C LEU A 194 6.87 30.43 0.36
N LYS A 195 6.15 30.30 -0.76
CA LYS A 195 6.30 31.16 -1.94
C LYS A 195 5.31 32.33 -1.95
N LEU A 196 4.38 32.34 -1.01
CA LEU A 196 3.42 33.41 -0.73
C LEU A 196 3.96 34.31 0.37
#